data_AF-A0A3N7EBC9-F1
#
_entry.id   AF-A0A3N7EBC9-F1
#
_cell.length_a   1.000
_cell.length_b   1.000
_cell.length_c   1.000
_cell.angle_alpha   90.00
_cell.angle_beta   90.00
_cell.angle_gamma   90.00
#
_symmetry.space_group_name_H-M   'P 1'
#
loop_
_entity.id
_entity.type
_entity.pdbx_description
1 polymer ?
#
loop_
_entity_poly.entity_id
_entity_poly.type
_entity_poly.pdbx_seq_one_letter_code
_entity_poly.pdbx_strand_id
1 'polypeptide(L)'
;MMKSKIFVLAYYFFTFTTPIFIKTIFMKKYAFIPFALAIAACNNHSETTNAALSDSLQVEAAKTLLDSSNAYVARGIKKEWTKVQVNEKVNPTMEKFWVIYKKLKPADTLKVYEYRIDGINKLIDLQMKQH
;
A
#
# COMPACT_ATOMS: atom_id res chain seq x y z
N MET A 1 -9.77 4.81 -33.90
CA MET A 1 -9.05 5.95 -33.26
C MET A 1 -9.30 5.94 -31.74
N MET A 2 -8.80 4.93 -31.01
CA MET A 2 -9.15 4.67 -29.59
C MET A 2 -7.96 4.37 -28.66
N LYS A 3 -6.72 4.46 -29.14
CA LYS A 3 -5.51 4.11 -28.37
C LYS A 3 -4.96 5.25 -27.50
N SER A 4 -5.48 6.47 -27.63
CA SER A 4 -4.88 7.67 -27.02
C SER A 4 -5.33 7.94 -25.58
N LYS A 5 -6.52 7.50 -25.16
CA LYS A 5 -7.06 7.85 -23.82
C LYS A 5 -6.46 7.04 -22.66
N ILE A 6 -6.00 5.81 -22.92
CA ILE A 6 -5.40 4.94 -21.89
C ILE A 6 -4.02 5.47 -21.45
N PHE A 7 -3.25 6.05 -22.37
CA PHE A 7 -1.94 6.62 -22.06
C PHE A 7 -2.01 7.86 -21.16
N VAL A 8 -3.09 8.64 -21.24
CA VAL A 8 -3.29 9.81 -20.37
C VAL A 8 -3.61 9.40 -18.93
N LEU A 9 -4.41 8.34 -18.73
CA LEU A 9 -4.70 7.82 -17.38
C LEU A 9 -3.46 7.23 -16.71
N ALA A 10 -2.60 6.53 -17.45
CA ALA A 10 -1.35 6.00 -16.92
C ALA A 10 -0.37 7.12 -16.51
N TYR A 11 -0.31 8.21 -17.26
CA TYR A 11 0.55 9.36 -16.97
C TYR A 11 0.15 10.12 -15.69
N TYR A 12 -1.16 10.29 -15.46
CA TYR A 12 -1.65 10.89 -14.21
C TYR A 12 -1.43 9.98 -12.99
N PHE A 13 -1.48 8.66 -13.16
CA PHE A 13 -1.20 7.72 -12.08
C PHE A 13 0.29 7.72 -11.71
N PHE A 14 1.18 7.77 -12.70
CA PHE A 14 2.63 7.71 -12.50
C PHE A 14 3.20 8.98 -11.85
N THR A 15 2.68 10.16 -12.22
CA THR A 15 3.09 11.45 -11.63
C THR A 15 2.54 11.70 -10.23
N PHE A 16 1.50 10.97 -9.81
CA PHE A 16 0.98 11.04 -8.44
C PHE A 16 1.79 10.17 -7.45
N THR A 17 2.61 9.24 -7.94
CA THR A 17 3.33 8.25 -7.10
C THR A 17 4.83 8.49 -6.95
N THR A 18 5.43 9.44 -7.66
CA THR A 18 6.86 9.72 -7.53
C THR A 18 7.09 10.96 -6.68
N PRO A 19 7.42 10.83 -5.39
CA PRO A 19 8.12 11.91 -4.72
C PRO A 19 9.47 12.09 -5.40
N ILE A 20 9.75 13.35 -5.72
CA ILE A 20 11.04 13.93 -6.06
C ILE A 20 12.11 13.35 -5.12
N PHE A 21 12.84 12.33 -5.57
CA PHE A 21 13.93 11.72 -4.80
C PHE A 21 15.11 11.29 -5.68
N ILE A 22 15.30 11.99 -6.81
CA ILE A 22 16.51 11.85 -7.64
C ILE A 22 17.27 13.17 -7.60
N LYS A 23 17.95 13.45 -6.48
CA LYS A 23 18.99 14.49 -6.50
C LYS A 23 20.16 14.36 -5.52
N THR A 24 20.31 13.31 -4.70
CA THR A 24 21.33 13.40 -3.64
C THR A 24 22.09 12.14 -3.21
N ILE A 25 22.02 11.00 -3.91
CA ILE A 25 22.77 9.80 -3.48
C ILE A 25 23.52 9.11 -4.63
N PHE A 26 24.20 9.89 -5.45
CA PHE A 26 25.24 9.37 -6.35
C PHE A 26 26.52 10.17 -6.13
N MET A 27 27.21 9.87 -5.04
CA MET A 27 28.66 10.00 -4.88
C MET A 27 29.02 9.73 -3.42
N LYS A 28 29.33 8.47 -3.09
CA LYS A 28 30.42 8.11 -2.17
C LYS A 28 30.62 6.60 -2.12
N LYS A 29 31.60 6.17 -2.92
CA LYS A 29 32.67 5.21 -2.60
C LYS A 29 32.29 3.98 -1.76
N TYR A 30 32.33 2.84 -2.46
CA TYR A 30 32.79 1.54 -2.01
C TYR A 30 33.63 1.53 -0.72
N ALA A 31 33.17 0.76 0.25
CA ALA A 31 34.02 0.07 1.22
C ALA A 31 33.51 -1.38 1.36
N PHE A 32 34.37 -2.28 0.91
CA PHE A 32 34.30 -3.72 0.89
C PHE A 32 34.56 -4.26 2.30
N ILE A 33 33.62 -4.98 2.93
CA ILE A 33 33.90 -5.82 4.11
C ILE A 33 32.97 -7.05 4.08
N PRO A 34 33.47 -8.28 3.89
CA PRO A 34 32.70 -9.50 4.10
C PRO A 34 32.80 -9.88 5.58
N PHE A 35 31.67 -9.93 6.29
CA PHE A 35 31.61 -10.48 7.64
C PHE A 35 30.77 -11.76 7.61
N ALA A 36 31.47 -12.88 7.42
CA ALA A 36 30.94 -14.17 7.84
C ALA A 36 30.96 -14.19 9.37
N LEU A 37 29.80 -14.35 10.00
CA LEU A 37 29.74 -14.95 11.33
C LEU A 37 28.49 -15.82 11.42
N ALA A 38 28.75 -17.10 11.61
CA ALA A 38 27.78 -18.11 11.95
C ALA A 38 27.00 -17.72 13.22
N ILE A 39 25.68 -17.92 13.19
CA ILE A 39 24.93 -18.16 14.42
C ILE A 39 24.16 -19.46 14.20
N ALA A 40 24.71 -20.49 14.82
CA ALA A 40 24.03 -21.73 15.11
C ALA A 40 22.89 -21.52 16.13
N ALA A 41 22.04 -22.53 16.22
CA ALA A 41 20.99 -22.77 17.23
C ALA A 41 19.57 -22.34 16.83
N CYS A 42 18.84 -23.33 16.32
CA CYS A 42 17.41 -23.48 16.59
C CYS A 42 17.20 -23.49 18.11
N ASN A 43 16.41 -22.55 18.62
CA ASN A 43 15.64 -22.77 19.83
C ASN A 43 14.18 -22.93 19.41
N ASN A 44 13.73 -24.18 19.39
CA ASN A 44 12.30 -24.50 19.44
C ASN A 44 11.78 -23.98 20.79
N HIS A 45 11.16 -22.82 20.78
CA HIS A 45 10.25 -22.44 21.84
C HIS A 45 8.87 -22.16 21.24
N SER A 46 7.92 -22.89 21.78
CA SER A 46 6.51 -22.90 21.44
C SER A 46 5.88 -21.52 21.64
N GLU A 47 5.80 -20.70 20.60
CA GLU A 47 5.08 -19.41 20.56
C GLU A 47 3.88 -19.42 19.58
N THR A 48 3.34 -20.60 19.27
CA THR A 48 2.39 -20.77 18.14
C THR A 48 1.02 -20.11 18.37
N THR A 49 0.66 -19.70 19.58
CA THR A 49 -0.66 -19.14 19.88
C THR A 49 -0.72 -17.61 19.90
N ASN A 50 0.35 -16.91 20.27
CA ASN A 50 0.34 -15.43 20.37
C ASN A 50 0.77 -14.74 19.07
N ALA A 51 1.73 -15.31 18.33
CA ALA A 51 2.19 -14.74 17.06
C ALA A 51 1.10 -14.79 15.97
N ALA A 52 0.39 -15.92 15.86
CA ALA A 52 -0.68 -16.09 14.87
C ALA A 52 -1.89 -15.17 15.11
N LEU A 53 -2.24 -14.91 16.38
CA LEU A 53 -3.30 -13.97 16.74
C LEU A 53 -2.92 -12.52 16.40
N SER A 54 -1.65 -12.16 16.65
CA SER A 54 -1.10 -10.85 16.28
C SER A 54 -1.07 -10.63 14.77
N ASP A 55 -0.69 -11.66 14.00
CA ASP A 55 -0.64 -11.61 12.54
C ASP A 55 -2.04 -11.41 11.93
N SER A 56 -3.04 -12.16 12.42
CA SER A 56 -4.42 -11.99 11.98
C SER A 56 -4.94 -10.58 12.27
N LEU A 57 -4.57 -10.00 13.42
CA LEU A 57 -5.00 -8.65 13.79
C LEU A 57 -4.39 -7.58 12.87
N GLN A 58 -3.13 -7.77 12.44
CA GLN A 58 -2.49 -6.85 11.49
C GLN A 58 -3.14 -6.90 10.10
N VAL A 59 -3.55 -8.09 9.64
CA VAL A 59 -4.28 -8.23 8.37
C VAL A 59 -5.61 -7.49 8.41
N GLU A 60 -6.41 -7.68 9.46
CA GLU A 60 -7.69 -6.99 9.61
C GLU A 60 -7.52 -5.48 9.81
N ALA A 61 -6.49 -5.04 10.52
CA ALA A 61 -6.17 -3.62 10.63
C ALA A 61 -5.80 -3.01 9.27
N ALA A 62 -5.03 -3.74 8.45
CA ALA A 62 -4.68 -3.29 7.11
C ALA A 62 -5.92 -3.17 6.20
N LYS A 63 -6.81 -4.17 6.22
CA LYS A 63 -8.09 -4.12 5.48
C LYS A 63 -8.98 -2.96 5.93
N THR A 64 -9.09 -2.73 7.23
CA THR A 64 -9.86 -1.61 7.79
C THR A 64 -9.37 -0.25 7.31
N LEU A 65 -8.04 -0.07 7.21
CA LEU A 65 -7.46 1.16 6.66
C LEU A 65 -7.74 1.30 5.15
N LEU A 66 -7.70 0.19 4.40
CA LEU A 66 -8.09 0.18 2.99
C LEU A 66 -9.57 0.55 2.80
N ASP A 67 -10.47 0.00 3.61
CA ASP A 67 -11.90 0.33 3.56
C ASP A 67 -12.16 1.79 3.86
N SER A 68 -11.48 2.33 4.88
CA SER A 68 -11.56 3.75 5.24
C SER A 68 -11.10 4.63 4.07
N SER A 69 -9.95 4.29 3.48
CA SER A 69 -9.42 5.00 2.30
C SER A 69 -10.39 4.94 1.12
N ASN A 70 -10.90 3.76 0.81
CA ASN A 70 -11.88 3.54 -0.26
C ASN A 70 -13.17 4.34 -0.02
N ALA A 71 -13.65 4.41 1.21
CA ALA A 71 -14.82 5.21 1.56
C ALA A 71 -14.59 6.71 1.29
N TYR A 72 -13.41 7.24 1.62
CA TYR A 72 -13.07 8.64 1.30
C TYR A 72 -13.01 8.89 -0.21
N VAL A 73 -12.38 7.99 -0.97
CA VAL A 73 -12.34 8.09 -2.44
C VAL A 73 -13.74 8.00 -3.04
N ALA A 74 -14.59 7.11 -2.54
CA ALA A 74 -15.98 6.98 -3.00
C ALA A 74 -16.77 8.28 -2.81
N ARG A 75 -16.59 9.00 -1.70
CA ARG A 75 -17.19 10.33 -1.50
C ARG A 75 -16.68 11.36 -2.52
N GLY A 76 -15.40 11.28 -2.86
CA GLY A 76 -14.79 12.08 -3.92
C GLY A 76 -15.40 11.81 -5.30
N ILE A 77 -15.54 10.53 -5.66
CA ILE A 77 -16.18 10.11 -6.91
C ILE A 77 -17.60 10.67 -6.96
N LYS A 78 -18.38 10.47 -5.89
CA LYS A 78 -19.76 10.96 -5.76
C LYS A 78 -19.92 12.49 -5.73
N LYS A 79 -18.82 13.26 -5.80
CA LYS A 79 -18.79 14.72 -5.69
C LYS A 79 -19.32 15.24 -4.36
N GLU A 80 -19.38 14.40 -3.33
CA GLU A 80 -19.73 14.80 -1.96
C GLU A 80 -18.56 15.56 -1.33
N TRP A 81 -17.33 15.15 -1.64
CA TRP A 81 -16.08 15.75 -1.15
C TRP A 81 -15.23 16.29 -2.29
N THR A 82 -14.52 17.40 -2.02
CA THR A 82 -13.51 17.94 -2.93
C THR A 82 -12.26 17.05 -2.95
N LYS A 83 -11.47 17.16 -4.02
CA LYS A 83 -10.18 16.46 -4.12
C LYS A 83 -9.25 16.74 -2.92
N VAL A 84 -9.25 17.97 -2.42
CA VAL A 84 -8.43 18.37 -1.26
C VAL A 84 -8.86 17.60 -0.01
N GLN A 85 -10.16 17.59 0.30
CA GLN A 85 -10.70 16.86 1.45
C GLN A 85 -10.46 15.36 1.37
N VAL A 86 -10.57 14.77 0.16
CA VAL A 86 -10.25 13.35 -0.06
C VAL A 86 -8.78 13.10 0.26
N ASN A 87 -7.86 13.90 -0.30
CA ASN A 87 -6.43 13.74 -0.09
C ASN A 87 -6.01 13.90 1.38
N GLU A 88 -6.60 14.87 2.10
CA GLU A 88 -6.36 15.10 3.53
C GLU A 88 -6.69 13.87 4.40
N LYS A 89 -7.62 13.02 3.95
CA LYS A 89 -7.99 11.80 4.68
C LYS A 89 -7.28 10.56 4.14
N VAL A 90 -7.18 10.42 2.83
CA VAL A 90 -6.57 9.26 2.16
C VAL A 90 -5.07 9.18 2.48
N ASN A 91 -4.32 10.27 2.33
CA ASN A 91 -2.86 10.24 2.50
C ASN A 91 -2.42 9.72 3.89
N PRO A 92 -2.85 10.31 5.02
CA PRO A 92 -2.45 9.80 6.33
C PRO A 92 -2.99 8.40 6.62
N THR A 93 -4.14 8.03 6.05
CA THR A 93 -4.68 6.65 6.19
C THR A 93 -3.80 5.64 5.46
N MET A 94 -3.35 5.98 4.25
CA MET A 94 -2.48 5.12 3.45
C MET A 94 -1.07 5.04 4.04
N GLU A 95 -0.55 6.11 4.66
CA GLU A 95 0.71 6.06 5.41
C GLU A 95 0.65 5.03 6.54
N LYS A 96 -0.43 5.04 7.35
CA LYS A 96 -0.65 4.03 8.40
C LYS A 96 -0.74 2.62 7.82
N PHE A 97 -1.43 2.46 6.69
CA PHE A 97 -1.53 1.18 6.00
C PHE A 97 -0.15 0.65 5.64
N TRP A 98 0.73 1.48 5.05
CA TRP A 98 2.06 1.05 4.65
C TRP A 98 2.96 0.66 5.83
N VAL A 99 2.77 1.28 7.01
CA VAL A 99 3.48 0.88 8.23
C VAL A 99 3.10 -0.55 8.65
N ILE A 100 1.82 -0.92 8.54
CA ILE A 100 1.35 -2.27 8.85
C ILE A 100 1.78 -3.25 7.76
N TYR A 101 1.56 -2.89 6.49
CA TYR A 101 1.85 -3.73 5.33
C TYR A 101 3.31 -4.21 5.28
N LYS A 102 4.27 -3.35 5.65
CA LYS A 102 5.70 -3.70 5.70
C LYS A 102 6.05 -4.76 6.75
N LYS A 103 5.18 -4.99 7.74
CA LYS A 103 5.37 -5.97 8.82
C LYS A 103 4.69 -7.30 8.52
N LEU A 104 3.83 -7.34 7.49
CA LEU A 104 3.10 -8.55 7.13
C LEU A 104 4.03 -9.62 6.56
N LYS A 105 3.71 -10.87 6.88
CA LYS A 105 4.34 -12.04 6.26
C LYS A 105 3.97 -12.12 4.78
N PRO A 106 4.83 -12.66 3.91
CA PRO A 106 4.57 -12.73 2.47
C PRO A 106 3.20 -13.31 2.09
N ALA A 107 2.73 -14.35 2.77
CA ALA A 107 1.43 -14.97 2.50
C ALA A 107 0.25 -14.03 2.82
N ASP A 108 0.36 -13.22 3.87
CA ASP A 108 -0.69 -12.29 4.28
C ASP A 108 -0.64 -10.98 3.48
N THR A 109 0.55 -10.57 3.08
CA THR A 109 0.78 -9.49 2.12
C THR A 109 0.01 -9.73 0.82
N LEU A 110 0.02 -10.96 0.30
CA LEU A 110 -0.75 -11.33 -0.90
C LEU A 110 -2.26 -11.16 -0.68
N LYS A 111 -2.80 -11.67 0.44
CA LYS A 111 -4.23 -11.53 0.77
C LYS A 111 -4.66 -10.07 0.88
N VAL A 112 -3.84 -9.24 1.54
CA VAL A 112 -4.12 -7.80 1.68
C VAL A 112 -4.02 -7.08 0.34
N TYR A 113 -3.10 -7.50 -0.54
CA TYR A 113 -2.98 -6.96 -1.88
C TYR A 113 -4.19 -7.31 -2.76
N GLU A 114 -4.63 -8.56 -2.77
CA GLU A 114 -5.84 -9.00 -3.46
C GLU A 114 -7.06 -8.20 -3.00
N TYR A 115 -7.22 -8.05 -1.67
CA TYR A 115 -8.28 -7.23 -1.09
C TYR A 115 -8.23 -5.76 -1.57
N ARG A 116 -7.03 -5.18 -1.68
CA ARG A 116 -6.85 -3.82 -2.21
C ARG A 116 -7.27 -3.72 -3.67
N ILE A 117 -6.94 -4.69 -4.51
CA ILE A 117 -7.33 -4.72 -5.93
C ILE A 117 -8.85 -4.77 -6.06
N ASP A 118 -9.53 -5.60 -5.28
CA ASP A 118 -10.99 -5.66 -5.26
C ASP A 118 -11.63 -4.32 -4.87
N GLY A 119 -11.05 -3.64 -3.88
CA GLY A 119 -11.48 -2.28 -3.50
C GLY A 119 -11.34 -1.27 -4.63
N ILE A 120 -10.21 -1.31 -5.36
CA ILE A 120 -9.98 -0.44 -6.52
C ILE A 120 -10.98 -0.73 -7.64
N ASN A 121 -11.24 -2.01 -7.95
CA ASN A 121 -12.20 -2.39 -8.97
C ASN A 121 -13.61 -1.85 -8.66
N LYS A 122 -14.04 -1.95 -7.39
CA LYS A 122 -15.32 -1.36 -6.94
C LYS A 122 -15.38 0.16 -7.12
N LEU A 123 -14.28 0.87 -6.90
CA LEU A 123 -14.20 2.32 -7.09
C LEU A 123 -14.23 2.70 -8.58
N ILE A 124 -13.55 1.92 -9.44
CA ILE A 124 -13.63 2.09 -10.90
C ILE A 124 -15.08 1.90 -11.36
N ASP A 125 -15.74 0.84 -10.94
CA ASP A 125 -17.15 0.59 -11.27
C ASP A 125 -18.06 1.73 -10.80
N LEU A 126 -17.82 2.26 -9.60
CA LEU A 126 -18.54 3.41 -9.08
C LEU A 126 -18.35 4.65 -9.96
N GLN A 127 -17.11 4.92 -10.39
CA GLN A 127 -16.81 6.05 -11.27
C GLN A 127 -17.48 5.89 -12.64
N MET A 128 -17.46 4.68 -13.21
CA MET A 128 -18.10 4.39 -14.50
C MET A 128 -19.62 4.59 -14.47
N LYS A 129 -20.29 4.30 -13.34
CA LYS A 129 -21.75 4.52 -13.18
C LYS A 129 -22.18 5.97 -13.09
N GLN A 130 -21.24 6.90 -12.83
CA GLN A 130 -21.54 8.33 -12.73
C GLN A 130 -21.33 9.10 -14.05
N HIS A 131 -20.79 8.43 -15.06
CA HIS A 131 -20.57 8.95 -16.41
C HIS A 131 -21.61 8.39 -17.37
#